data_AF-A0A844XXB7-F1
#
_entry.id   AF-A0A844XXB7-F1
#
_cell.length_a   1.000
_cell.length_b   1.000
_cell.length_c   1.000
_cell.angle_alpha   90.00
_cell.angle_beta   90.00
_cell.angle_gamma   90.00
#
_symmetry.space_group_name_H-M   'P 1'
#
loop_
_entity.id
_entity.type
_entity.pdbx_description
1 polymer ?
#
loop_
_entity_poly.entity_id
_entity_poly.type
_entity_poly.pdbx_seq_one_letter_code
_entity_poly.pdbx_strand_id
1 'polypeptide(L)'
;MRYFRRVNPVGGVADFWSYIRQPQPYRWAFLALSVAFCVGLISILTHERVFMPPEEFEVEYIRTFAEGRTDEEIRQSNVENQRRKEERQAELDRIEQEKRDLYRRVGAATGVDTTAAEAKAEAERAAAEKAERERLERLFGERQQATDKPVADTAD
;
A
#
# COMPACT_ATOMS: atom_id res chain seq x y z
N MET A 1 9.46 7.62 53.98
CA MET A 1 10.35 8.56 53.25
C MET A 1 11.33 9.23 54.21
N ARG A 2 12.58 8.76 54.30
CA ARG A 2 13.59 9.27 55.27
C ARG A 2 14.65 10.19 54.64
N TYR A 3 14.55 10.46 53.35
CA TYR A 3 15.52 11.26 52.59
C TYR A 3 15.32 12.77 52.79
N PHE A 4 14.07 13.26 52.73
CA PHE A 4 13.75 14.68 52.91
C PHE A 4 13.99 15.24 54.32
N ARG A 5 14.19 14.37 55.32
CA ARG A 5 14.49 14.78 56.71
C ARG A 5 15.99 15.01 56.97
N ARG A 6 16.85 14.66 56.01
CA ARG A 6 18.32 14.85 56.07
C ARG A 6 18.82 16.03 55.24
N VAL A 7 17.97 16.58 54.38
CA VAL A 7 18.28 17.77 53.58
C VAL A 7 17.68 18.99 54.25
N ASN A 8 18.50 20.02 54.45
CA ASN A 8 18.05 21.33 54.89
C ASN A 8 17.92 22.23 53.65
N PRO A 9 16.73 22.33 53.02
CA PRO A 9 16.56 23.08 51.77
C PRO A 9 16.83 24.58 51.96
N VAL A 10 16.50 25.13 53.14
CA VAL A 10 16.73 26.54 53.45
C VAL A 10 18.24 26.83 53.57
N GLY A 11 18.99 25.95 54.23
CA GLY A 11 20.45 26.05 54.31
C GLY A 11 21.11 25.93 52.94
N GLY A 12 20.68 24.98 52.11
CA GLY A 12 21.23 24.80 50.77
C GLY A 12 21.03 26.01 49.84
N VAL A 13 19.86 26.67 49.92
CA VAL A 13 19.60 27.90 49.16
C VAL A 13 20.46 29.07 49.68
N ALA A 14 20.66 29.18 50.99
CA ALA A 14 21.51 30.21 51.58
C ALA A 14 23.00 30.02 51.21
N ASP A 15 23.49 28.77 51.24
CA ASP A 15 24.86 28.43 50.84
C ASP A 15 25.09 28.70 49.34
N PHE A 16 24.11 28.35 48.50
CA PHE A 16 24.14 28.66 47.07
C PHE A 16 24.17 30.17 46.80
N TRP A 17 23.34 30.95 47.50
CA TRP A 17 23.31 32.40 47.38
C TRP A 17 24.62 33.05 47.84
N SER A 18 25.19 32.54 48.93
CA SER A 18 26.51 32.95 49.43
C SER A 18 27.59 32.73 48.36
N TYR A 19 27.62 31.54 47.75
CA TYR A 19 28.57 31.21 46.67
C TYR A 19 28.39 32.07 45.42
N ILE A 20 27.14 32.29 44.97
CA ILE A 20 26.85 33.15 43.81
C ILE A 20 27.34 34.59 44.02
N ARG A 21 27.24 35.11 45.25
CA ARG A 21 27.60 36.48 45.58
C ARG A 21 29.11 36.69 45.66
N GLN A 22 29.92 35.63 45.80
CA GLN A 22 31.38 35.73 45.86
C GLN A 22 31.98 36.32 44.57
N PRO A 23 32.96 37.24 44.67
CA PRO A 23 33.60 37.85 43.51
C PRO A 23 34.57 36.89 42.82
N GLN A 24 34.04 35.94 42.05
CA GLN A 24 34.86 35.07 41.20
C GLN A 24 34.95 35.64 39.78
N PRO A 25 36.17 35.72 39.20
CA PRO A 25 36.33 36.04 37.79
C PRO A 25 35.73 34.89 36.96
N TYR A 26 35.05 35.24 35.86
CA TYR A 26 34.43 34.30 34.89
C TYR A 26 33.14 33.56 35.29
N ARG A 27 32.54 33.81 36.47
CA ARG A 27 31.30 33.11 36.90
C ARG A 27 30.16 33.19 35.87
N TRP A 28 29.93 34.38 35.33
CA TRP A 28 28.87 34.65 34.36
C TRP A 28 29.18 34.06 32.99
N ALA A 29 30.47 33.97 32.63
CA ALA A 29 30.91 33.38 31.38
C ALA A 29 30.64 31.88 31.37
N PHE A 30 31.02 31.16 32.43
CA PHE A 30 30.74 29.71 32.53
C PHE A 30 29.26 29.41 32.67
N LEU A 31 28.51 30.23 33.43
CA LEU A 31 27.06 30.08 33.53
C LEU A 31 26.38 30.27 32.16
N ALA A 32 26.74 31.34 31.44
CA ALA A 32 26.20 31.60 30.11
C ALA A 32 26.56 30.48 29.13
N LEU A 33 27.79 29.96 29.19
CA LEU A 33 28.22 28.84 28.35
C LEU A 33 27.41 27.57 28.62
N SER A 34 27.18 27.23 29.90
CA SER A 34 26.39 26.07 30.30
C SER A 34 24.93 26.19 29.86
N VAL A 35 24.33 27.36 30.04
CA VAL A 35 22.96 27.64 29.59
C VAL A 35 22.88 27.57 28.06
N ALA A 36 23.82 28.18 27.35
CA ALA A 36 23.86 28.14 25.88
C ALA A 36 23.96 26.71 25.36
N PHE A 37 24.75 25.85 26.01
CA PHE A 37 24.84 24.44 25.64
C PHE A 37 23.51 23.70 25.84
N CYS A 38 22.84 23.89 26.99
CA CYS A 38 21.54 23.27 27.26
C CYS A 38 20.47 23.75 26.28
N VAL A 39 20.38 25.06 26.06
CA VAL A 39 19.41 25.65 25.13
C VAL A 39 19.70 25.22 23.69
N GLY A 40 20.97 25.13 23.30
CA GLY A 40 21.38 24.65 21.98
C GLY A 40 20.90 23.22 21.71
N LEU A 41 21.06 22.32 22.68
CA LEU A 41 20.58 20.94 22.57
C LEU A 41 19.05 20.86 22.44
N ILE A 42 18.32 21.62 23.28
CA ILE A 42 16.85 21.67 23.22
C ILE A 42 16.38 22.27 21.89
N SER A 43 17.06 23.30 21.39
CA SER A 43 16.74 23.94 20.11
C SER A 43 16.84 22.95 18.95
N ILE A 44 17.91 22.15 18.89
CA ILE A 44 18.08 21.11 17.85
C ILE A 44 16.96 20.06 17.95
N LEU A 45 16.58 19.66 19.17
CA LEU A 45 15.56 18.62 19.37
C LEU A 45 14.13 19.10 19.07
N THR A 46 13.85 20.38 19.26
CA THR A 46 12.51 20.97 19.10
C THR A 46 12.20 21.39 17.66
N HIS A 47 13.14 21.25 16.74
CA HIS A 47 12.87 21.47 15.31
C HIS A 47 12.06 20.29 14.74
N GLU A 48 10.74 20.37 14.90
CA GLU A 48 9.81 19.49 14.19
C GLU A 48 9.80 19.84 12.69
N ARG A 49 10.07 18.84 11.86
CA ARG A 49 9.80 18.90 10.42
C ARG A 49 8.33 18.59 10.22
N VAL A 50 7.49 19.62 10.11
CA VAL A 50 6.12 19.46 9.62
C VAL A 50 6.23 19.15 8.12
N PHE A 51 6.09 17.89 7.75
CA PHE A 51 5.87 17.53 6.36
C PHE A 51 4.50 18.08 5.98
N MET A 52 4.46 19.07 5.09
CA MET A 52 3.22 19.46 4.45
C MET A 52 2.61 18.20 3.82
N PRO A 53 1.30 17.95 3.97
CA PRO A 53 0.66 16.85 3.24
C PRO A 53 1.04 16.98 1.75
N PRO A 54 1.33 15.87 1.05
CA PRO A 54 1.72 15.92 -0.35
C PRO A 54 0.69 16.73 -1.14
N GLU A 55 1.15 17.57 -2.08
CA GLU A 55 0.23 18.21 -3.03
C GLU A 55 -0.61 17.14 -3.73
N GLU A 56 -1.91 17.36 -3.82
CA GLU A 56 -2.82 16.45 -4.52
C GLU A 56 -2.37 16.33 -5.98
N PHE A 57 -2.18 15.09 -6.46
CA PHE A 57 -1.76 14.87 -7.84
C PHE A 57 -2.83 15.38 -8.81
N GLU A 58 -2.43 16.19 -9.79
CA GLU A 58 -3.28 16.55 -10.92
C GLU A 58 -3.45 15.31 -11.83
N VAL A 59 -4.63 14.67 -11.76
CA VAL A 59 -4.97 13.52 -12.61
C VAL A 59 -5.67 14.03 -13.87
N GLU A 60 -5.00 13.95 -15.01
CA GLU A 60 -5.63 14.18 -16.33
C GLU A 60 -6.34 12.91 -16.81
N TYR A 61 -7.67 12.95 -16.88
CA TYR A 61 -8.47 11.84 -17.39
C TYR A 61 -8.61 11.91 -18.91
N ILE A 62 -7.94 11.01 -19.62
CA ILE A 62 -8.19 10.81 -21.06
C ILE A 62 -9.46 9.98 -21.24
N ARG A 63 -10.56 10.63 -21.66
CA ARG A 63 -11.85 9.97 -21.93
C ARG A 63 -11.96 9.65 -23.43
N THR A 64 -12.25 8.39 -23.75
CA THR A 64 -12.47 7.92 -25.14
C THR A 64 -13.93 7.98 -25.57
N PHE A 65 -14.85 8.18 -24.63
CA PHE A 65 -16.28 8.28 -24.90
C PHE A 65 -16.76 9.73 -24.80
N ALA A 66 -17.75 10.08 -25.60
CA ALA A 66 -18.38 11.41 -25.56
C ALA A 66 -18.96 11.70 -24.18
N GLU A 67 -18.81 12.95 -23.73
CA GLU A 67 -19.41 13.42 -22.49
C GLU A 67 -20.93 13.53 -22.63
N GLY A 68 -21.67 13.18 -21.58
CA GLY A 68 -23.14 13.31 -21.56
C GLY A 68 -23.91 12.21 -22.29
N ARG A 69 -23.28 11.09 -22.65
CA ARG A 69 -24.00 9.91 -23.17
C ARG A 69 -25.06 9.45 -22.19
N THR A 70 -26.24 9.14 -22.72
CA THR A 70 -27.32 8.57 -21.94
C THR A 70 -27.08 7.09 -21.66
N ASP A 71 -27.65 6.58 -20.56
CA ASP A 71 -27.58 5.16 -20.21
C ASP A 71 -28.11 4.24 -21.33
N GLU A 72 -29.08 4.72 -22.11
CA GLU A 72 -29.62 3.99 -23.25
C GLU A 72 -28.59 3.83 -24.38
N GLU A 73 -27.91 4.92 -24.74
CA GLU A 73 -26.84 4.89 -25.75
C GLU A 73 -25.65 4.04 -25.29
N ILE A 74 -25.38 3.99 -23.99
CA ILE A 74 -24.37 3.09 -23.41
C ILE A 74 -24.80 1.63 -23.57
N ARG A 75 -26.05 1.30 -23.23
CA ARG A 75 -26.57 -0.07 -23.34
C ARG A 75 -26.54 -0.57 -24.79
N GLN A 76 -27.00 0.25 -25.74
CA GLN A 76 -27.01 -0.10 -27.16
C GLN A 76 -25.59 -0.36 -27.69
N SER A 77 -24.64 0.52 -27.37
CA SER A 77 -23.24 0.36 -27.76
C SER A 77 -22.61 -0.89 -27.15
N ASN A 78 -22.94 -1.23 -25.90
CA ASN A 78 -22.46 -2.45 -25.25
C ASN A 78 -23.02 -3.71 -25.91
N VAL A 79 -24.30 -3.73 -26.26
CA VAL A 79 -24.93 -4.86 -26.96
C VAL A 79 -24.28 -5.09 -28.32
N GLU A 80 -24.07 -4.02 -29.10
CA GLU A 80 -23.42 -4.14 -30.40
C GLU A 80 -21.97 -4.64 -30.28
N ASN A 81 -21.21 -4.10 -29.31
CA ASN A 81 -19.85 -4.56 -29.04
C ASN A 81 -19.82 -6.03 -28.60
N GLN A 82 -20.79 -6.45 -27.79
CA GLN A 82 -20.90 -7.82 -27.34
C GLN A 82 -21.18 -8.76 -28.51
N ARG A 83 -22.09 -8.40 -29.42
CA ARG A 83 -22.35 -9.18 -30.65
C ARG A 83 -21.08 -9.33 -31.50
N ARG A 84 -20.35 -8.24 -31.75
CA ARG A 84 -19.08 -8.27 -32.51
C ARG A 84 -18.01 -9.11 -31.80
N LYS A 85 -18.01 -9.13 -30.47
CA LYS A 85 -17.10 -9.96 -29.69
C LYS A 85 -17.46 -11.44 -29.82
N GLU A 86 -18.74 -11.77 -29.73
CA GLU A 86 -19.25 -13.14 -29.89
C GLU A 86 -19.00 -13.69 -31.29
N GLU A 87 -19.25 -12.89 -32.34
CA GLU A 87 -18.96 -13.26 -33.74
C GLU A 87 -17.47 -13.60 -33.94
N ARG A 88 -16.57 -12.74 -33.43
CA ARG A 88 -15.12 -12.99 -33.51
C ARG A 88 -14.69 -14.20 -32.69
N GLN A 89 -15.27 -14.37 -31.50
CA GLN A 89 -14.95 -15.53 -30.67
C GLN A 89 -15.39 -16.84 -31.34
N ALA A 90 -16.58 -16.88 -31.94
CA ALA A 90 -17.06 -18.04 -32.66
C ALA A 90 -16.17 -18.41 -33.85
N GLU A 91 -15.64 -17.41 -34.58
CA GLU A 91 -14.67 -17.66 -35.65
C GLU A 91 -13.35 -18.22 -35.11
N LEU A 92 -12.83 -17.65 -34.04
CA LEU A 92 -11.60 -18.13 -33.40
C LEU A 92 -11.75 -19.56 -32.86
N ASP A 93 -12.88 -19.86 -32.21
CA ASP A 93 -13.19 -21.18 -31.69
C ASP A 93 -13.25 -22.20 -32.84
N ARG A 94 -13.88 -21.85 -33.96
CA ARG A 94 -13.91 -22.68 -35.17
C ARG A 94 -12.49 -22.95 -35.67
N ILE A 95 -11.65 -21.92 -35.80
CA ILE A 95 -10.26 -22.07 -36.26
C ILE A 95 -9.46 -22.94 -35.28
N GLU A 96 -9.68 -22.80 -33.98
CA GLU A 96 -9.01 -23.62 -32.97
C GLU A 96 -9.41 -25.10 -33.09
N GLN A 97 -10.69 -25.39 -33.29
CA GLN A 97 -11.16 -26.76 -33.53
C GLN A 97 -10.53 -27.35 -34.79
N GLU A 98 -10.53 -26.61 -35.90
CA GLU A 98 -9.89 -27.04 -37.15
C GLU A 98 -8.39 -27.30 -36.97
N LYS A 99 -7.69 -26.48 -36.18
CA LYS A 99 -6.28 -26.69 -35.82
C LYS A 99 -6.08 -27.98 -35.02
N ARG A 100 -6.90 -28.23 -33.99
CA ARG A 100 -6.84 -29.45 -33.17
C ARG A 100 -7.06 -30.70 -34.02
N ASP A 101 -8.06 -30.67 -34.90
CA ASP A 101 -8.35 -31.77 -35.82
C ASP A 101 -7.20 -32.00 -36.81
N LEU A 102 -6.57 -30.93 -37.31
CA LEU A 102 -5.38 -31.04 -38.14
C LEU A 102 -4.23 -31.70 -37.37
N TYR A 103 -3.94 -31.26 -36.14
CA TYR A 103 -2.88 -31.85 -35.30
C TYR A 103 -3.14 -33.33 -35.03
N ARG A 104 -4.38 -33.72 -34.73
CA ARG A 104 -4.76 -35.11 -34.52
C ARG A 104 -4.51 -35.96 -35.77
N ARG A 105 -4.88 -35.45 -36.96
CA ARG A 105 -4.64 -36.13 -38.24
C ARG A 105 -3.16 -36.27 -38.56
N VAL A 106 -2.37 -35.21 -38.34
CA VAL A 106 -0.92 -35.24 -38.56
C VAL A 106 -0.25 -36.23 -37.62
N GLY A 107 -0.60 -36.22 -36.34
CA GLY A 107 -0.06 -37.18 -35.36
C GLY A 107 -0.39 -38.63 -35.70
N ALA A 108 -1.63 -38.90 -36.15
CA ALA A 108 -2.03 -40.23 -36.62
C ALA A 108 -1.21 -40.69 -37.85
N ALA A 109 -0.86 -39.77 -38.75
CA ALA A 109 -0.06 -40.08 -39.94
C ALA A 109 1.43 -40.27 -39.64
N THR A 110 1.98 -39.58 -38.63
CA THR A 110 3.41 -39.62 -38.27
C THR A 110 3.73 -40.57 -37.12
N GLY A 111 2.72 -41.21 -36.52
CA GLY A 111 2.87 -42.14 -35.40
C GLY A 111 3.08 -41.46 -34.03
N VAL A 112 2.76 -40.17 -33.91
CA VAL A 112 2.84 -39.41 -32.66
C VAL A 112 1.52 -39.55 -31.89
N ASP A 113 1.59 -39.97 -30.62
CA ASP A 113 0.43 -40.06 -29.74
C ASP A 113 -0.04 -38.66 -29.30
N THR A 114 -1.09 -38.17 -29.96
CA THR A 114 -1.72 -36.88 -29.69
C THR A 114 -2.75 -36.95 -28.56
N THR A 115 -3.29 -38.13 -28.26
CA THR A 115 -4.36 -38.31 -27.27
C THR A 115 -3.85 -38.15 -25.84
N ALA A 116 -2.69 -38.73 -25.53
CA ALA A 116 -2.03 -38.56 -24.24
C ALA A 116 -1.60 -37.10 -24.00
N ALA A 117 -1.16 -36.41 -25.07
CA ALA A 117 -0.78 -35.00 -25.01
C ALA A 117 -1.99 -34.08 -24.75
N GLU A 118 -3.12 -34.33 -25.41
CA GLU A 118 -4.38 -33.60 -25.19
C GLU A 118 -4.88 -33.79 -23.75
N ALA A 119 -4.94 -35.03 -23.25
CA ALA A 119 -5.39 -35.34 -21.90
C ALA A 119 -4.52 -34.67 -20.81
N LYS A 120 -3.19 -34.65 -21.01
CA LYS A 120 -2.28 -33.97 -20.11
C LYS A 120 -2.50 -32.44 -20.12
N ALA A 121 -2.67 -31.86 -21.31
CA ALA A 121 -2.93 -30.43 -21.45
C ALA A 121 -4.28 -30.00 -20.86
N GLU A 122 -5.30 -30.85 -20.89
CA GLU A 122 -6.59 -30.60 -20.22
C GLU A 122 -6.46 -30.68 -18.69
N ALA A 123 -5.74 -31.68 -18.17
CA ALA A 123 -5.49 -31.79 -16.74
C ALA A 123 -4.70 -30.59 -16.19
N GLU A 124 -3.68 -30.12 -16.92
CA GLU A 124 -2.91 -28.92 -16.56
C GLU A 124 -3.77 -27.65 -16.59
N ARG A 125 -4.64 -27.49 -17.61
CA ARG A 125 -5.58 -26.36 -17.69
C ARG A 125 -6.57 -26.35 -16.53
N ALA A 126 -7.19 -27.50 -16.22
CA ALA A 126 -8.12 -27.61 -15.11
C ALA A 126 -7.46 -27.32 -13.76
N ALA A 127 -6.21 -27.78 -13.57
CA ALA A 127 -5.43 -27.47 -12.37
C ALA A 127 -5.11 -25.97 -12.25
N ALA A 128 -4.72 -25.33 -13.36
CA ALA A 128 -4.44 -23.90 -13.41
C ALA A 128 -5.70 -23.05 -13.11
N GLU A 129 -6.84 -23.39 -13.72
CA GLU A 129 -8.12 -22.70 -13.47
C GLU A 129 -8.55 -22.83 -12.00
N LYS A 130 -8.38 -24.01 -11.40
CA LYS A 130 -8.68 -24.22 -9.99
C LYS A 130 -7.77 -23.37 -9.10
N ALA A 131 -6.47 -23.36 -9.37
CA ALA A 131 -5.51 -22.55 -8.63
C ALA A 131 -5.79 -21.04 -8.77
N GLU A 132 -6.22 -20.59 -9.94
CA GLU A 132 -6.62 -19.20 -10.17
C GLU A 132 -7.89 -18.85 -9.39
N ARG A 133 -8.91 -19.71 -9.41
CA ARG A 133 -10.13 -19.52 -8.61
C ARG A 133 -9.80 -19.41 -7.12
N GLU A 134 -9.00 -20.32 -6.59
CA GLU A 134 -8.56 -20.27 -5.19
C GLU A 134 -7.77 -18.99 -4.86
N ARG A 135 -6.93 -18.51 -5.80
CA ARG A 135 -6.20 -17.26 -5.64
C ARG A 135 -7.16 -16.06 -5.60
N LEU A 136 -8.13 -16.02 -6.51
CA LEU A 136 -9.12 -14.95 -6.56
C LEU A 136 -9.98 -14.95 -5.28
N GLU A 137 -10.44 -16.11 -4.82
CA GLU A 137 -11.19 -16.24 -3.57
C GLU A 137 -10.42 -15.72 -2.36
N ARG A 138 -9.12 -16.02 -2.25
CA ARG A 138 -8.26 -15.46 -1.19
C ARG A 138 -8.20 -13.94 -1.26
N LEU A 139 -7.93 -13.38 -2.44
CA LEU A 139 -7.80 -11.94 -2.62
C LEU A 139 -9.10 -11.19 -2.30
N PHE A 140 -10.26 -11.73 -2.69
CA PHE A 140 -11.56 -11.11 -2.41
C PHE A 140 -12.03 -11.35 -0.97
N GLY A 141 -11.74 -12.51 -0.39
CA GLY A 141 -12.03 -12.82 1.01
C GLY A 141 -11.21 -11.95 1.99
N GLU A 142 -9.92 -11.76 1.73
CA GLU A 142 -9.06 -10.87 2.51
C GLU A 142 -9.52 -9.40 2.41
N ARG A 143 -9.95 -8.96 1.23
CA ARG A 143 -10.48 -7.60 1.03
C ARG A 143 -11.76 -7.38 1.82
N GLN A 144 -12.69 -8.33 1.84
CA GLN A 144 -13.92 -8.24 2.65
C GLN A 144 -13.61 -8.17 4.16
N GLN A 145 -12.67 -8.97 4.65
CA GLN A 145 -12.25 -8.92 6.07
C GLN A 145 -11.57 -7.59 6.45
N ALA A 146 -10.87 -6.95 5.51
CA ALA A 146 -10.28 -5.63 5.73
C ALA A 146 -11.32 -4.49 5.72
N THR A 147 -12.43 -4.66 5.00
CA THR A 147 -13.52 -3.66 4.96
C THR A 147 -14.45 -3.77 6.17
N ASP A 148 -14.55 -4.96 6.77
CA ASP A 148 -15.45 -5.26 7.90
C ASP A 148 -14.79 -5.08 9.28
N LYS A 149 -13.49 -4.73 9.32
CA LYS A 149 -12.84 -4.31 10.57
C LYS A 149 -13.37 -2.93 10.96
N PRO A 150 -14.00 -2.76 12.13
CA PRO A 150 -14.41 -1.44 12.58
C PRO A 150 -13.15 -0.59 12.75
N VAL A 151 -13.18 0.60 12.15
CA VAL A 151 -12.18 1.64 12.38
C VAL A 151 -12.21 1.92 13.88
N ALA A 152 -11.22 1.42 14.62
CA ALA A 152 -11.11 1.64 16.04
C ALA A 152 -10.94 3.15 16.24
N ASP A 153 -11.95 3.76 16.84
CA ASP A 153 -11.99 5.14 17.30
C ASP A 153 -10.85 5.34 18.31
N THR A 154 -9.72 5.87 17.84
CA THR A 154 -8.66 6.39 18.70
C THR A 154 -8.82 7.91 18.76
N ALA A 155 -9.71 8.34 19.65
CA ALA A 155 -9.75 9.69 20.18
C ALA A 155 -9.65 9.60 21.70
N ASP A 156 -8.43 9.81 22.23
CA ASP A 156 -8.14 10.25 23.59
C ASP A 156 -6.81 11.05 23.56
#